data_AF-A0A934U8T0-F1
#
_entry.id   AF-A0A934U8T0-F1
#
_cell.length_a   1.000
_cell.length_b   1.000
_cell.length_c   1.000
_cell.angle_alpha   90.00
_cell.angle_beta   90.00
_cell.angle_gamma   90.00
#
_symmetry.space_group_name_H-M   'P 1'
#
loop_
_entity.id
_entity.type
_entity.pdbx_description
1 polymer ?
#
loop_
_entity_poly.entity_id
_entity_poly.type
_entity_poly.pdbx_seq_one_letter_code
_entity_poly.pdbx_strand_id
1 'polypeptide(L)'
;MNLEKVVFGFFVLLAATLNFGFFIGDMSDPTMHNIYELFAALTISLIATVLKFGDRTQLGAVHLATSLVADLQLVSAGLVWLFAEQITGHGMTASSTASMVSLSGGALLANLVSVVLLVSETMTFRR
;
A
#
# COMPACT_ATOMS: atom_id res chain seq x y z
N MET A 1 16.88 11.88 -18.76
CA MET A 1 15.95 11.15 -17.87
C MET A 1 16.36 11.47 -16.44
N ASN A 2 15.44 11.89 -15.58
CA ASN A 2 15.77 12.22 -14.18
C ASN A 2 15.64 10.94 -13.33
N LEU A 3 16.75 10.44 -12.80
CA LEU A 3 16.81 9.20 -12.02
C LEU A 3 15.90 9.26 -10.77
N GLU A 4 15.79 10.44 -10.15
CA GLU A 4 14.94 10.68 -8.99
C GLU A 4 13.47 10.38 -9.29
N LYS A 5 12.96 10.87 -10.42
CA LYS A 5 11.58 10.61 -10.87
C LYS A 5 11.34 9.13 -11.21
N VAL A 6 12.37 8.45 -11.74
CA VAL A 6 12.29 7.00 -12.05
C VAL A 6 12.21 6.18 -10.77
N VAL A 7 13.07 6.46 -9.79
CA VAL A 7 13.07 5.78 -8.49
C VAL A 7 11.75 6.01 -7.76
N PHE A 8 11.25 7.25 -7.77
CA PHE A 8 9.94 7.58 -7.21
C PHE A 8 8.81 6.75 -7.83
N GLY A 9 8.68 6.78 -9.16
CA GLY A 9 7.63 6.04 -9.86
C GLY A 9 7.74 4.53 -9.68
N PHE A 10 8.97 4.02 -9.61
CA PHE A 10 9.23 2.61 -9.34
C PHE A 10 8.66 2.18 -7.98
N PHE A 11 8.98 2.89 -6.89
CA PHE A 11 8.50 2.52 -5.56
C PHE A 11 6.99 2.69 -5.41
N VAL A 12 6.39 3.72 -6.01
CA VAL A 12 4.93 3.90 -6.02
C VAL A 12 4.23 2.74 -6.72
N LEU A 13 4.70 2.34 -7.91
CA LEU A 13 4.12 1.22 -8.66
C LEU A 13 4.38 -0.12 -7.98
N LEU A 14 5.56 -0.32 -7.39
CA LEU A 14 5.90 -1.54 -6.65
C LEU A 14 5.02 -1.68 -5.39
N ALA A 15 4.81 -0.60 -4.64
CA ALA A 15 3.90 -0.61 -3.48
C ALA A 15 2.47 -0.98 -3.88
N ALA A 16 1.98 -0.38 -4.98
CA ALA A 16 0.64 -0.66 -5.50
C ALA A 16 0.48 -2.12 -5.94
N THR A 17 1.45 -2.68 -6.65
CA THR A 17 1.39 -4.04 -7.18
C THR A 17 1.57 -5.12 -6.12
N LEU A 18 2.44 -4.90 -5.12
CA LEU A 18 2.56 -5.81 -3.98
C LEU A 18 1.30 -5.82 -3.12
N ASN A 19 0.72 -4.64 -2.87
CA ASN A 19 -0.56 -4.55 -2.16
C ASN A 19 -1.68 -5.25 -2.93
N PHE A 20 -1.74 -5.08 -4.26
CA PHE A 20 -2.68 -5.79 -5.11
C PHE A 20 -2.49 -7.32 -5.05
N GLY A 21 -1.25 -7.80 -5.07
CA GLY A 21 -0.91 -9.21 -4.91
C GLY A 21 -1.44 -9.78 -3.60
N PHE A 22 -1.24 -9.07 -2.49
CA PHE A 22 -1.80 -9.50 -1.21
C PHE A 22 -3.33 -9.44 -1.18
N PHE A 23 -3.95 -8.42 -1.79
CA PHE A 23 -5.39 -8.21 -1.73
C PHE A 23 -6.19 -9.24 -2.56
N ILE A 24 -5.63 -9.76 -3.65
CA ILE A 24 -6.37 -10.63 -4.56
C ILE A 24 -6.52 -12.05 -3.98
N GLY A 25 -7.76 -12.54 -3.90
CA GLY A 25 -8.08 -13.82 -3.29
C GLY A 25 -9.48 -13.84 -2.72
N ASP A 26 -9.90 -14.98 -2.20
CA ASP A 26 -11.10 -15.03 -1.37
C ASP A 26 -10.79 -14.35 -0.02
N MET A 27 -11.48 -13.24 0.23
CA MET A 27 -11.31 -12.38 1.40
C MET A 27 -11.40 -13.14 2.73
N SER A 28 -12.05 -14.28 2.77
CA SER A 28 -12.24 -15.09 3.98
C SER A 28 -11.24 -16.27 4.10
N ASP A 29 -10.46 -16.57 3.06
CA ASP A 29 -9.52 -17.69 3.04
C ASP A 29 -8.09 -17.24 3.34
N PRO A 30 -7.53 -17.50 4.54
CA PRO A 30 -6.19 -17.07 4.90
C PRO A 30 -5.09 -17.72 4.06
N THR A 31 -5.35 -18.85 3.40
CA THR A 31 -4.34 -19.55 2.58
C THR A 31 -4.05 -18.82 1.27
N MET A 32 -4.97 -17.96 0.83
CA MET A 32 -4.83 -17.14 -0.37
C MET A 32 -4.03 -15.85 -0.15
N HIS A 33 -3.79 -15.47 1.12
CA HIS A 33 -3.20 -14.18 1.48
C HIS A 33 -1.83 -14.36 2.13
N ASN A 34 -0.77 -14.23 1.34
CA ASN A 34 0.59 -14.45 1.80
C ASN A 34 1.08 -13.31 2.72
N ILE A 35 1.40 -13.65 3.97
CA ILE A 35 1.87 -12.67 4.96
C ILE A 35 3.16 -11.95 4.53
N TYR A 36 4.05 -12.61 3.79
CA TYR A 36 5.27 -11.98 3.27
C TYR A 36 4.95 -10.88 2.26
N GLU A 37 3.86 -11.01 1.50
CA GLU A 37 3.41 -9.98 0.57
C GLU A 37 2.84 -8.76 1.30
N LEU A 38 2.10 -8.96 2.40
CA LEU A 38 1.62 -7.87 3.25
C LEU A 38 2.80 -7.05 3.82
N PHE A 39 3.81 -7.73 4.38
CA PHE A 39 4.99 -7.06 4.93
C PHE A 39 5.84 -6.41 3.85
N ALA A 40 5.97 -7.03 2.67
CA ALA A 40 6.63 -6.42 1.53
C ALA A 40 5.89 -5.16 1.06
N ALA A 41 4.56 -5.24 0.91
CA ALA A 41 3.71 -4.11 0.53
C ALA A 41 3.86 -2.95 1.53
N LEU A 42 3.81 -3.23 2.84
CA LEU A 42 4.03 -2.23 3.89
C LEU A 42 5.42 -1.60 3.79
N THR A 43 6.47 -2.42 3.67
CA THR A 43 7.86 -1.93 3.63
C THR A 43 8.09 -1.03 2.41
N ILE A 44 7.66 -1.48 1.24
CA ILE A 44 7.80 -0.70 0.00
C ILE A 44 6.94 0.57 0.04
N SER A 45 5.73 0.50 0.61
CA SER A 45 4.87 1.67 0.81
C SER A 45 5.55 2.72 1.69
N LEU A 46 6.16 2.32 2.81
CA LEU A 46 6.92 3.23 3.67
C LEU A 46 8.11 3.87 2.94
N ILE A 47 8.84 3.12 2.11
CA ILE A 47 9.92 3.68 1.29
C ILE A 47 9.36 4.71 0.31
N ALA A 48 8.25 4.40 -0.38
CA ALA A 48 7.59 5.34 -1.27
C ALA A 48 7.15 6.62 -0.54
N THR A 49 6.65 6.49 0.69
CA THR A 49 6.28 7.62 1.55
C THR A 49 7.48 8.47 1.93
N VAL A 50 8.61 7.87 2.30
CA VAL A 50 9.85 8.62 2.61
C VAL A 50 10.34 9.38 1.39
N LEU A 51 10.32 8.76 0.20
CA LEU A 51 10.72 9.41 -1.05
C LEU A 51 9.80 10.59 -1.44
N LYS A 52 8.56 10.63 -0.93
CA LYS A 52 7.65 11.77 -1.11
C LYS A 52 8.03 12.97 -0.26
N PHE A 53 8.84 12.80 0.78
CA PHE A 53 9.34 13.92 1.57
C PHE A 53 10.44 14.66 0.79
N GLY A 54 10.15 15.90 0.40
CA GLY A 54 11.08 16.74 -0.36
C GLY A 54 10.37 17.64 -1.35
N ASP A 55 9.21 17.21 -1.84
CA ASP A 55 8.36 18.01 -2.72
C ASP A 55 7.46 18.95 -1.92
N ARG A 56 7.64 20.27 -2.13
CA ARG A 56 6.86 21.34 -1.47
C ARG A 56 5.65 21.80 -2.29
N THR A 57 5.36 21.15 -3.41
CA THR A 57 4.21 21.50 -4.26
C THR A 57 2.90 20.98 -3.67
N GLN A 58 1.76 21.54 -4.10
CA GLN A 58 0.44 21.02 -3.72
C GLN A 58 0.25 19.57 -4.19
N LEU A 59 0.79 19.21 -5.37
CA LEU A 59 0.74 17.83 -5.87
C LEU A 59 1.56 16.89 -4.99
N GLY A 60 2.77 17.29 -4.57
CA GLY A 60 3.59 16.56 -3.61
C GLY A 60 2.85 16.29 -2.30
N ALA A 61 2.12 17.28 -1.78
CA ALA A 61 1.32 17.13 -0.56
C ALA A 61 0.18 16.10 -0.71
N VAL A 62 -0.51 16.06 -1.85
CA VAL A 62 -1.57 15.06 -2.10
C VAL A 62 -0.97 13.66 -2.31
N HIS A 63 0.16 13.56 -3.00
CA HIS A 63 0.90 12.30 -3.11
C HIS A 63 1.32 11.76 -1.75
N LEU A 64 1.81 12.63 -0.86
CA LEU A 64 2.16 12.27 0.51
C LEU A 64 0.93 11.79 1.29
N ALA A 65 -0.18 12.51 1.21
CA ALA A 65 -1.42 12.15 1.90
C ALA A 65 -1.92 10.74 1.50
N THR A 66 -1.95 10.43 0.20
CA THR A 66 -2.35 9.10 -0.29
C THR A 66 -1.43 7.99 0.22
N SER A 67 -0.12 8.26 0.26
CA SER A 67 0.88 7.33 0.82
C SER A 67 0.66 7.07 2.32
N LEU A 68 0.42 8.12 3.10
CA LEU A 68 0.17 7.99 4.54
C LEU A 68 -1.11 7.20 4.83
N VAL A 69 -2.16 7.39 4.02
CA VAL A 69 -3.39 6.58 4.14
C VAL A 69 -3.10 5.12 3.82
N ALA A 70 -2.31 4.84 2.76
CA ALA A 70 -1.91 3.47 2.43
C ALA A 70 -1.11 2.82 3.56
N ASP A 71 -0.13 3.53 4.12
CA ASP A 71 0.69 3.03 5.23
C ASP A 71 -0.15 2.74 6.48
N LEU A 72 -1.04 3.64 6.87
CA LEU A 72 -1.90 3.42 8.04
C LEU A 72 -2.80 2.19 7.86
N GLN A 73 -3.33 1.98 6.66
CA GLN A 73 -4.17 0.83 6.34
C GLN A 73 -3.35 -0.48 6.33
N LEU A 74 -2.16 -0.50 5.74
CA LEU A 74 -1.26 -1.66 5.73
C LEU A 74 -0.73 -2.00 7.13
N VAL A 75 -0.39 -1.00 7.93
CA VAL A 75 -0.04 -1.19 9.35
C VAL A 75 -1.22 -1.79 10.11
N SER A 76 -2.43 -1.25 9.91
CA SER A 76 -3.63 -1.78 10.55
C SER A 76 -3.91 -3.23 10.17
N ALA A 77 -3.74 -3.58 8.88
CA ALA A 77 -3.84 -4.97 8.41
C ALA A 77 -2.81 -5.88 9.12
N GLY A 78 -1.55 -5.43 9.22
CA GLY A 78 -0.50 -6.16 9.93
C GLY A 78 -0.79 -6.32 11.43
N LEU A 79 -1.42 -5.32 12.07
CA LEU A 79 -1.84 -5.41 13.47
C LEU A 79 -2.98 -6.43 13.67
N VAL A 80 -3.95 -6.49 12.74
CA VAL A 80 -5.00 -7.52 12.77
C VAL A 80 -4.38 -8.92 12.68
N TRP A 81 -3.44 -9.11 11.75
CA TRP A 81 -2.71 -10.37 11.64
C TRP A 81 -1.97 -10.72 12.94
N LEU A 82 -1.18 -9.78 13.48
CA LEU A 82 -0.40 -9.97 14.70
C LEU A 82 -1.30 -10.36 15.87
N PHE A 83 -2.44 -9.68 16.03
CA PHE A 83 -3.37 -9.93 17.12
C PHE A 83 -4.01 -11.33 17.04
N ALA A 84 -4.46 -11.72 15.85
CA ALA A 84 -5.14 -13.01 15.71
C ALA A 84 -4.19 -14.21 15.65
N GLU A 85 -2.98 -14.06 15.10
CA GLU A 85 -2.01 -15.17 15.03
C GLU A 85 -1.19 -15.32 16.32
N GLN A 86 -0.73 -14.22 16.93
CA GLN A 86 0.24 -14.27 18.03
C GLN A 86 -0.38 -14.03 19.42
N ILE A 87 -1.54 -13.37 19.52
CA ILE A 87 -2.13 -12.98 20.82
C ILE A 87 -3.29 -13.88 21.20
N THR A 88 -4.27 -14.09 20.31
CA THR A 88 -5.46 -14.89 20.64
C THR A 88 -5.22 -16.40 20.55
N GLY A 89 -4.20 -16.86 19.82
CA GLY A 89 -3.82 -18.27 19.72
C GLY A 89 -4.82 -19.16 18.94
N HIS A 90 -5.84 -18.58 18.32
CA HIS A 90 -6.81 -19.30 17.47
C HIS A 90 -6.39 -19.32 15.99
N GLY A 91 -5.32 -18.61 15.64
CA GLY A 91 -4.85 -18.43 14.28
C GLY A 91 -5.77 -17.52 13.43
N MET A 92 -5.46 -17.43 12.13
CA MET A 92 -6.31 -16.72 11.17
C MET A 92 -7.67 -17.41 10.95
N THR A 93 -8.72 -16.84 11.54
CA THR A 93 -10.11 -17.17 11.22
C THR A 93 -10.61 -16.44 9.98
N ALA A 94 -11.73 -16.89 9.40
CA ALA A 94 -12.36 -16.22 8.26
C ALA A 94 -12.68 -14.73 8.53
N SER A 95 -13.15 -14.39 9.74
CA SER A 95 -13.49 -13.02 10.11
C SER A 95 -12.25 -12.12 10.27
N SER A 96 -11.18 -12.62 10.91
CA SER A 96 -9.93 -11.87 11.04
C SER A 96 -9.23 -11.71 9.70
N THR A 97 -9.29 -12.74 8.84
CA THR A 97 -8.75 -12.69 7.47
C THR A 97 -9.47 -11.62 6.67
N ALA A 98 -10.81 -11.64 6.67
CA ALA A 98 -11.59 -10.64 5.97
C ALA A 98 -11.30 -9.22 6.47
N SER A 99 -11.11 -9.05 7.78
CA SER A 99 -10.74 -7.76 8.36
C SER A 99 -9.37 -7.28 7.88
N MET A 100 -8.35 -8.15 7.90
CA MET A 100 -7.00 -7.86 7.42
C MET A 100 -7.00 -7.49 5.92
N VAL A 101 -7.67 -8.31 5.09
CA VAL A 101 -7.76 -8.11 3.64
C VAL A 101 -8.55 -6.84 3.31
N SER A 102 -9.61 -6.53 4.05
CA SER A 102 -10.39 -5.29 3.90
C SER A 102 -9.54 -4.05 4.09
N LEU A 103 -8.73 -4.03 5.14
CA LEU A 103 -7.79 -2.94 5.43
C LEU A 103 -6.76 -2.79 4.30
N SER A 104 -6.21 -3.90 3.80
CA SER A 104 -5.33 -3.86 2.63
C SER A 104 -6.04 -3.35 1.38
N GLY A 105 -7.32 -3.65 1.19
CA GLY A 105 -8.14 -3.08 0.12
C GLY A 105 -8.27 -1.55 0.20
N GLY A 106 -8.38 -1.01 1.41
CA GLY A 106 -8.30 0.44 1.64
C GLY A 106 -6.95 1.03 1.24
N ALA A 107 -5.86 0.34 1.59
CA ALA A 107 -4.52 0.74 1.14
C ALA A 107 -4.37 0.66 -0.38
N LEU A 108 -4.97 -0.34 -1.02
CA LEU A 108 -4.91 -0.53 -2.47
C LEU A 108 -5.58 0.64 -3.19
N LEU A 109 -6.74 1.09 -2.70
CA LEU A 109 -7.42 2.28 -3.22
C LEU A 109 -6.52 3.52 -3.10
N ALA A 110 -5.87 3.72 -1.95
CA ALA A 110 -4.95 4.84 -1.76
C ALA A 110 -3.74 4.78 -2.72
N ASN A 111 -3.18 3.58 -2.94
CA ASN A 111 -2.12 3.35 -3.91
C ASN A 111 -2.57 3.64 -5.35
N LEU A 112 -3.79 3.25 -5.74
CA LEU A 112 -4.35 3.58 -7.05
C LEU A 112 -4.48 5.09 -7.26
N VAL A 113 -4.93 5.84 -6.25
CA VAL A 113 -4.96 7.31 -6.32
C VAL A 113 -3.54 7.86 -6.52
N SER A 114 -2.53 7.34 -5.79
CA SER A 114 -1.14 7.74 -5.98
C SER A 114 -0.63 7.47 -7.40
N VAL A 115 -1.01 6.35 -8.02
CA VAL A 115 -0.65 6.03 -9.42
C VAL A 115 -1.34 6.96 -10.40
N VAL A 116 -2.63 7.25 -10.21
CA VAL A 116 -3.38 8.18 -11.07
C VAL A 116 -2.79 9.58 -11.04
N LEU A 117 -2.40 10.06 -9.86
CA LEU A 117 -1.74 11.36 -9.71
C LEU A 117 -0.40 11.41 -10.47
N LEU A 118 0.40 10.32 -10.39
CA LEU A 118 1.68 10.21 -11.08
C LEU A 118 1.52 10.22 -12.62
N VAL A 119 0.51 9.54 -13.14
CA VAL A 119 0.17 9.56 -14.57
C VAL A 119 -0.32 10.96 -14.98
N SER A 120 -1.14 11.60 -14.16
CA SER A 120 -1.69 12.94 -14.43
C SER A 120 -0.60 14.02 -14.48
N GLU A 121 0.40 13.93 -13.62
CA GLU A 121 1.58 14.81 -13.67
C GLU A 121 2.31 14.66 -15.02
N THR A 122 2.51 13.42 -15.47
CA THR A 122 3.18 13.11 -16.74
C THR A 122 2.42 13.68 -17.95
N MET A 123 1.09 13.67 -17.92
CA MET A 123 0.26 14.24 -18.98
C MET A 123 0.31 15.77 -19.02
N THR A 124 0.40 16.43 -17.86
CA THR A 124 0.41 17.89 -17.75
C THR A 124 1.70 18.49 -18.30
N PHE A 125 2.85 17.82 -18.13
CA PHE A 125 4.15 18.24 -18.67
C PHE A 125 4.26 18.20 -20.20
N ARG A 126 3.28 17.65 -20.93
CA ARG A 126 3.25 17.63 -22.41
C ARG A 126 2.54 18.84 -23.05
N ARG A 127 2.05 19.80 -22.26
CA ARG A 127 1.46 21.06 -22.73
C ARG A 127 2.30 22.24 -22.27
#